data_AF-A0A7C9QUH9-F1
#
_entry.id   AF-A0A7C9QUH9-F1
#
_cell.length_a   1.000
_cell.length_b   1.000
_cell.length_c   1.000
_cell.angle_alpha   90.00
_cell.angle_beta   90.00
_cell.angle_gamma   90.00
#
_symmetry.space_group_name_H-M   'P 1'
#
loop_
_entity.id
_entity.type
_entity.pdbx_description
1 polymer ?
#
loop_
_entity_poly.entity_id
_entity_poly.type
_entity_poly.pdbx_seq_one_letter_code
_entity_poly.pdbx_strand_id
1 'polypeptide(L)'
;MEISFRVGEGQMRLLAIFLAALTLTAAQPAWAYLETLPGDAEWPEIPDRAGIKAFLGKWLPQCNNGALLDAGDMTIHDDGRISYERDEIWPTGYRVIEETPYYVVALVRAPTFEPGKIKVAFWALRPLGKSFRPRGDTDMSTMGVNYCLIRADVPRAEAVWNFTDAELAEFWKTNKDCHPGLTRKTVADDYWGEGWSQKCYYAR
;
A
#
# COMPACT_ATOMS: atom_id res chain seq x y z
N MET A 1 50.83 -16.82 54.20
CA MET A 1 51.07 -15.74 53.23
C MET A 1 49.79 -15.59 52.43
N GLU A 2 48.87 -14.75 52.90
CA GLU A 2 47.59 -14.49 52.26
C GLU A 2 47.74 -13.28 51.31
N ILE A 3 47.44 -13.48 50.04
CA ILE A 3 47.41 -12.40 49.05
C ILE A 3 45.96 -11.93 48.94
N SER A 4 45.68 -10.80 49.59
CA SER A 4 44.41 -10.08 49.49
C SER A 4 44.34 -9.36 48.14
N PHE A 5 43.49 -9.84 47.23
CA PHE A 5 43.16 -9.12 46.00
C PHE A 5 42.10 -8.06 46.29
N ARG A 6 42.54 -6.81 46.50
CA ARG A 6 41.65 -5.64 46.38
C ARG A 6 41.34 -5.41 44.91
N VAL A 7 40.21 -5.95 44.45
CA VAL A 7 39.59 -5.50 43.19
C VAL A 7 39.07 -4.09 43.43
N GLY A 8 39.71 -3.10 42.81
CA GLY A 8 39.36 -1.69 42.97
C GLY A 8 37.92 -1.43 42.53
N GLU A 9 37.17 -0.67 43.34
CA GLU A 9 35.79 -0.22 43.05
C GLU A 9 35.62 0.42 41.66
N GLY A 10 36.70 0.96 41.08
CA GLY A 10 36.72 1.49 39.72
C GLY A 10 36.50 0.42 38.63
N GLN A 11 36.99 -0.81 38.80
CA GLN A 11 36.84 -1.88 37.80
C GLN A 11 35.45 -2.52 37.83
N MET A 12 34.83 -2.63 39.00
CA MET A 12 33.43 -3.10 39.11
C MET A 12 32.43 -2.12 38.48
N ARG A 13 32.66 -0.81 38.60
CA ARG A 13 31.82 0.22 37.95
C ARG A 13 31.92 0.17 36.43
N LEU A 14 33.12 0.01 35.88
CA LEU A 14 33.33 -0.10 34.43
C LEU A 14 32.71 -1.37 33.83
N LEU A 15 32.81 -2.51 34.53
CA LEU A 15 32.20 -3.76 34.08
C LEU A 15 30.67 -3.71 34.14
N ALA A 16 30.10 -3.07 35.17
CA ALA A 16 28.66 -2.89 35.30
C ALA A 16 28.08 -1.94 34.22
N ILE A 17 28.82 -0.87 33.86
CA ILE A 17 28.45 0.03 32.77
C ILE A 17 28.52 -0.69 31.41
N PHE A 18 29.55 -1.52 31.19
CA PHE A 18 29.66 -2.31 29.97
C PHE A 18 28.55 -3.36 29.84
N LEU A 19 28.19 -4.06 30.94
CA LEU A 19 27.07 -5.00 30.93
C LEU A 19 25.73 -4.31 30.70
N ALA A 20 25.49 -3.14 31.33
CA ALA A 20 24.29 -2.35 31.13
C ALA A 20 24.16 -1.85 29.68
N ALA A 21 25.26 -1.40 29.08
CA ALA A 21 25.31 -0.98 27.68
C ALA A 21 25.07 -2.15 26.69
N LEU A 22 25.55 -3.35 27.00
CA LEU A 22 25.28 -4.58 26.23
C LEU A 22 23.82 -5.07 26.38
N THR A 23 23.18 -4.85 27.53
CA THR A 23 21.76 -5.17 27.70
C THR A 23 20.82 -4.13 27.05
N LEU A 24 21.25 -2.88 26.93
CA LEU A 24 20.47 -1.82 26.27
C LEU A 24 20.49 -1.94 24.74
N THR A 25 21.52 -2.53 24.13
CA THR A 25 21.53 -2.81 22.69
C THR A 25 20.79 -4.09 22.31
N ALA A 26 20.56 -5.02 23.26
CA ALA A 26 19.74 -6.21 23.06
C ALA A 26 18.22 -5.95 23.24
N ALA A 27 17.83 -4.74 23.64
CA ALA A 27 16.45 -4.32 23.85
C ALA A 27 15.89 -3.49 22.68
N GLN A 28 16.47 -3.56 21.49
CA GLN A 28 15.70 -3.20 20.30
C GLN A 28 14.66 -4.32 20.11
N PRO A 29 13.35 -4.05 20.21
CA PRO A 29 12.37 -5.05 19.84
C PRO A 29 12.70 -5.44 18.39
N ALA A 30 12.71 -6.74 18.09
CA ALA A 30 12.84 -7.30 16.74
C ALA A 30 11.70 -6.89 15.77
N TRP A 31 11.03 -5.78 16.08
CA TRP A 31 9.86 -5.17 15.48
C TRP A 31 10.16 -3.77 14.97
N ALA A 32 11.42 -3.31 15.06
CA ALA A 32 11.91 -2.22 14.20
C ALA A 32 12.16 -2.73 12.77
N TYR A 33 11.24 -3.55 12.23
CA TYR A 33 11.13 -3.68 10.80
C TYR A 33 10.74 -2.28 10.32
N LEU A 34 11.64 -1.63 9.59
CA LEU A 34 11.48 -0.28 9.05
C LEU A 34 10.02 -0.07 8.68
N GLU A 35 9.36 0.89 9.36
CA GLU A 35 8.05 1.42 8.99
C GLU A 35 8.21 2.10 7.63
N THR A 36 8.39 1.29 6.59
CA THR A 36 8.45 1.74 5.22
C THR A 36 7.02 2.02 4.82
N LEU A 37 6.60 3.26 5.07
CA LEU A 37 5.34 3.75 4.56
C LEU A 37 5.35 3.59 3.02
N PRO A 38 4.21 3.31 2.38
CA PRO A 38 4.10 3.39 0.93
C PRO A 38 4.70 4.72 0.45
N GLY A 39 5.68 4.67 -0.47
CA GLY A 39 6.46 5.84 -0.89
C GLY A 39 7.88 5.94 -0.34
N ASP A 40 8.40 4.93 0.37
CA ASP A 40 9.80 4.90 0.79
C ASP A 40 10.78 4.67 -0.38
N ALA A 41 12.07 5.00 -0.16
CA ALA A 41 13.14 5.32 -1.12
C ALA A 41 13.38 4.42 -2.39
N GLU A 42 12.64 3.33 -2.57
CA GLU A 42 12.69 2.47 -3.77
C GLU A 42 11.46 2.63 -4.69
N TRP A 43 10.47 3.45 -4.31
CA TRP A 43 9.29 3.70 -5.13
C TRP A 43 9.57 4.78 -6.20
N PRO A 44 9.29 4.50 -7.49
CA PRO A 44 9.33 5.56 -8.49
C PRO A 44 8.28 6.63 -8.16
N GLU A 45 8.68 7.90 -8.23
CA GLU A 45 7.72 9.00 -8.23
C GLU A 45 6.79 8.86 -9.45
N ILE A 46 5.54 9.25 -9.26
CA ILE A 46 4.60 9.52 -10.35
C ILE A 46 5.23 10.65 -11.20
N PRO A 47 5.40 10.46 -12.52
CA PRO A 47 5.94 11.49 -13.41
C PRO A 47 5.26 12.83 -13.22
N ASP A 48 6.06 13.87 -13.08
CA ASP A 48 5.63 15.25 -12.83
C ASP A 48 4.69 15.44 -11.63
N ARG A 49 4.59 14.43 -10.74
CA ARG A 49 3.63 14.38 -9.63
C ARG A 49 2.20 14.63 -10.10
N ALA A 50 1.87 14.14 -11.29
CA ALA A 50 0.60 14.42 -11.95
C ALA A 50 -0.63 13.74 -11.30
N GLY A 51 -0.44 12.97 -10.23
CA GLY A 51 -1.52 12.28 -9.51
C GLY A 51 -2.27 11.32 -10.43
N ILE A 52 -3.60 11.33 -10.37
CA ILE A 52 -4.47 10.48 -11.19
C ILE A 52 -4.26 10.69 -12.69
N LYS A 53 -3.83 11.89 -13.10
CA LYS A 53 -3.62 12.21 -14.52
C LYS A 53 -2.54 11.34 -15.17
N ALA A 54 -1.56 10.89 -14.38
CA ALA A 54 -0.54 9.96 -14.87
C ALA A 54 -1.09 8.57 -15.19
N PHE A 55 -2.27 8.23 -14.67
CA PHE A 55 -2.93 6.95 -14.83
C PHE A 55 -4.15 7.01 -15.76
N LEU A 56 -4.42 8.13 -16.42
CA LEU A 56 -5.50 8.20 -17.41
C LEU A 56 -5.11 7.47 -18.69
N GLY A 57 -6.12 6.95 -19.40
CA GLY A 57 -5.93 6.22 -20.65
C GLY A 57 -5.82 4.72 -20.43
N LYS A 58 -5.23 4.04 -21.42
CA LYS A 58 -5.25 2.58 -21.56
C LYS A 58 -4.02 1.95 -20.89
N TRP A 59 -4.24 0.90 -20.11
CA TRP A 59 -3.24 0.22 -19.32
C TRP A 59 -3.36 -1.29 -19.47
N LEU A 60 -2.19 -1.93 -19.47
CA LEU A 60 -2.07 -3.35 -19.17
C LEU A 60 -1.99 -3.49 -17.64
N PRO A 61 -3.06 -3.92 -16.94
CA PRO A 61 -3.02 -4.06 -15.50
C PRO A 61 -2.02 -5.16 -15.12
N GLN A 62 -0.92 -4.77 -14.47
CA GLN A 62 0.03 -5.71 -13.93
C GLN A 62 -0.29 -5.96 -12.44
N CYS A 63 0.02 -7.17 -11.95
CA CYS A 63 -0.16 -7.59 -10.55
C CYS A 63 -1.61 -7.80 -10.05
N ASN A 64 -2.35 -8.77 -10.59
CA ASN A 64 -3.61 -9.26 -9.99
C ASN A 64 -3.71 -10.79 -9.99
N ASN A 65 -2.64 -11.55 -9.74
CA ASN A 65 -2.69 -13.02 -9.86
C ASN A 65 -3.31 -13.53 -11.20
N GLY A 66 -3.28 -12.72 -12.27
CA GLY A 66 -3.96 -12.98 -13.54
C GLY A 66 -5.39 -12.43 -13.71
N ALA A 67 -6.12 -12.09 -12.64
CA ALA A 67 -7.56 -11.87 -12.75
C ALA A 67 -7.95 -10.60 -13.53
N LEU A 68 -7.21 -9.49 -13.38
CA LEU A 68 -7.38 -8.30 -14.24
C LEU A 68 -6.85 -8.52 -15.67
N LEU A 69 -6.01 -9.54 -15.91
CA LEU A 69 -5.58 -9.88 -17.27
C LEU A 69 -6.71 -10.58 -18.04
N ASP A 70 -7.54 -11.36 -17.35
CA ASP A 70 -8.74 -11.98 -17.93
C ASP A 70 -9.73 -10.92 -18.43
N ALA A 71 -9.81 -9.78 -17.74
CA ALA A 71 -10.59 -8.60 -18.14
C ALA A 71 -10.12 -7.94 -19.45
N GLY A 72 -8.88 -8.21 -19.87
CA GLY A 72 -8.22 -7.50 -20.96
C GLY A 72 -7.75 -6.11 -20.54
N ASP A 73 -7.42 -5.28 -21.54
CA ASP A 73 -6.87 -3.96 -21.28
C ASP A 73 -7.87 -3.08 -20.51
N MET A 74 -7.37 -2.37 -19.49
CA MET A 74 -8.16 -1.46 -18.68
C MET A 74 -7.97 -0.02 -19.15
N THR A 75 -9.04 0.77 -19.18
CA THR A 75 -8.97 2.22 -19.43
C THR A 75 -9.52 3.00 -18.25
N ILE A 76 -8.74 3.94 -17.73
CA ILE A 76 -9.16 4.90 -16.69
C ILE A 76 -9.53 6.20 -17.41
N HIS A 77 -10.79 6.62 -17.24
CA HIS A 77 -11.36 7.80 -17.89
C HIS A 77 -11.34 9.00 -16.94
N ASP A 78 -11.17 10.20 -17.45
CA ASP A 78 -11.11 11.44 -16.65
C ASP A 78 -12.44 11.76 -15.92
N ASP A 79 -13.55 11.18 -16.36
CA ASP A 79 -14.89 11.33 -15.80
C ASP A 79 -15.19 10.37 -14.63
N GLY A 80 -14.18 9.65 -14.12
CA GLY A 80 -14.36 8.72 -13.00
C GLY A 80 -14.83 7.33 -13.42
N ARG A 81 -14.92 7.02 -14.71
CA ARG A 81 -15.22 5.65 -15.18
C ARG A 81 -13.95 4.81 -15.34
N ILE A 82 -14.16 3.50 -15.25
CA ILE A 82 -13.19 2.48 -15.64
C ILE A 82 -13.87 1.55 -16.63
N SER A 83 -13.19 1.19 -17.71
CA SER A 83 -13.67 0.21 -18.68
C SER A 83 -12.63 -0.88 -18.94
N TYR A 84 -13.10 -2.04 -19.38
CA TYR A 84 -12.26 -3.18 -19.74
C TYR A 84 -12.62 -3.67 -21.14
N GLU A 85 -11.70 -4.36 -21.79
CA GLU A 85 -11.91 -4.90 -23.12
C GLU A 85 -12.88 -6.11 -23.13
N ARG A 86 -12.88 -6.95 -22.08
CA ARG A 86 -13.53 -8.28 -22.12
C ARG A 86 -14.48 -8.61 -20.96
N ASP A 87 -14.38 -7.97 -19.80
CA ASP A 87 -15.12 -8.42 -18.60
C ASP A 87 -15.79 -7.26 -17.83
N GLU A 88 -17.01 -7.52 -17.37
CA GLU A 88 -17.90 -6.57 -16.71
C GLU A 88 -17.96 -6.72 -15.17
N ILE A 89 -17.40 -7.79 -14.58
CA ILE A 89 -17.43 -7.97 -13.10
C ILE A 89 -16.36 -7.17 -12.34
N TRP A 90 -15.61 -6.33 -13.04
CA TRP A 90 -14.53 -5.51 -12.52
C TRP A 90 -14.99 -4.10 -12.11
N PRO A 91 -14.17 -3.35 -11.36
CA PRO A 91 -14.57 -2.01 -10.97
C PRO A 91 -14.83 -1.09 -12.16
N THR A 92 -16.03 -0.50 -12.23
CA THR A 92 -16.49 0.31 -13.37
C THR A 92 -16.45 1.81 -13.12
N GLY A 93 -16.16 2.21 -11.87
CA GLY A 93 -16.02 3.62 -11.52
C GLY A 93 -15.09 3.81 -10.34
N TYR A 94 -14.52 5.01 -10.26
CA TYR A 94 -13.61 5.41 -9.21
C TYR A 94 -13.86 6.85 -8.75
N ARG A 95 -13.40 7.13 -7.52
CA ARG A 95 -13.33 8.47 -6.92
C ARG A 95 -11.98 8.63 -6.23
N VAL A 96 -11.22 9.64 -6.61
CA VAL A 96 -9.90 9.92 -6.00
C VAL A 96 -10.09 10.40 -4.56
N ILE A 97 -9.26 9.89 -3.66
CA ILE A 97 -9.29 10.21 -2.23
C ILE A 97 -8.00 10.94 -1.81
N GLU A 98 -6.87 10.39 -2.24
CA GLU A 98 -5.54 10.87 -1.85
C GLU A 98 -4.60 10.78 -3.05
N GLU A 99 -3.82 11.82 -3.26
CA GLU A 99 -2.74 11.86 -4.24
C GLU A 99 -1.44 12.20 -3.53
N THR A 100 -0.44 11.35 -3.71
CA THR A 100 0.91 11.58 -3.19
C THR A 100 1.90 11.60 -4.36
N PRO A 101 3.17 11.97 -4.13
CA PRO A 101 4.20 11.84 -5.16
C PRO A 101 4.41 10.41 -5.67
N TYR A 102 3.95 9.37 -4.95
CA TYR A 102 4.31 7.98 -5.23
C TYR A 102 3.11 7.09 -5.59
N TYR A 103 1.91 7.47 -5.17
CA TYR A 103 0.70 6.69 -5.38
C TYR A 103 -0.56 7.57 -5.36
N VAL A 104 -1.64 7.01 -5.89
CA VAL A 104 -2.99 7.57 -5.82
C VAL A 104 -3.90 6.56 -5.15
N VAL A 105 -4.64 6.97 -4.13
CA VAL A 105 -5.70 6.15 -3.52
C VAL A 105 -7.04 6.59 -4.08
N ALA A 106 -7.82 5.62 -4.56
CA ALA A 106 -9.18 5.82 -5.04
C ALA A 106 -10.15 4.84 -4.37
N LEU A 107 -11.38 5.30 -4.13
CA LEU A 107 -12.51 4.41 -3.92
C LEU A 107 -12.94 3.89 -5.27
N VAL A 108 -13.10 2.57 -5.42
CA VAL A 108 -13.64 1.97 -6.64
C VAL A 108 -14.94 1.24 -6.35
N ARG A 109 -15.83 1.18 -7.33
CA ARG A 109 -17.05 0.35 -7.27
C ARG A 109 -17.02 -0.71 -8.36
N ALA A 110 -17.43 -1.93 -8.01
CA ALA A 110 -17.64 -3.03 -8.95
C ALA A 110 -19.09 -3.53 -8.85
N PRO A 111 -19.69 -3.96 -9.97
CA PRO A 111 -20.94 -4.71 -9.92
C PRO A 111 -20.68 -6.07 -9.24
N THR A 112 -21.75 -6.76 -8.88
CA THR A 112 -21.69 -8.14 -8.43
C THR A 112 -22.53 -9.03 -9.33
N PHE A 113 -22.41 -10.35 -9.17
CA PHE A 113 -23.29 -11.32 -9.85
C PHE A 113 -24.77 -11.15 -9.49
N GLU A 114 -25.07 -10.44 -8.40
CA GLU A 114 -26.43 -10.11 -8.02
C GLU A 114 -26.82 -8.73 -8.58
N PRO A 115 -27.89 -8.65 -9.41
CA PRO A 115 -28.32 -7.39 -10.03
C PRO A 115 -28.57 -6.29 -8.99
N GLY A 116 -28.10 -5.08 -9.30
CA GLY A 116 -28.30 -3.90 -8.45
C GLY A 116 -27.47 -3.87 -7.17
N LYS A 117 -26.59 -4.85 -6.93
CA LYS A 117 -25.64 -4.84 -5.82
C LYS A 117 -24.27 -4.39 -6.30
N ILE A 118 -23.63 -3.53 -5.49
CA ILE A 118 -22.26 -3.09 -5.70
C ILE A 118 -21.34 -3.62 -4.60
N LYS A 119 -20.06 -3.72 -4.92
CA LYS A 119 -18.96 -3.80 -3.95
C LYS A 119 -18.11 -2.55 -4.08
N VAL A 120 -17.56 -2.09 -2.96
CA VAL A 120 -16.58 -1.01 -2.94
C VAL A 120 -15.26 -1.49 -2.34
N ALA A 121 -14.17 -0.94 -2.85
CA ALA A 121 -12.82 -1.24 -2.39
C ALA A 121 -11.95 0.02 -2.50
N PHE A 122 -10.87 0.08 -1.72
CA PHE A 122 -9.80 1.02 -2.01
C PHE A 122 -8.85 0.41 -3.01
N TRP A 123 -8.50 1.18 -4.03
CA TRP A 123 -7.40 0.90 -4.93
C TRP A 123 -6.28 1.89 -4.68
N ALA A 124 -5.04 1.40 -4.64
CA ALA A 124 -3.85 2.23 -4.71
C ALA A 124 -3.15 2.01 -6.05
N LEU A 125 -3.13 3.06 -6.88
CA LEU A 125 -2.47 3.11 -8.17
C LEU A 125 -1.05 3.62 -7.99
N ARG A 126 -0.08 2.98 -8.62
CA ARG A 126 1.33 3.40 -8.55
C ARG A 126 2.11 3.07 -9.81
N PRO A 127 3.19 3.80 -10.14
CA PRO A 127 4.10 3.37 -11.18
C PRO A 127 4.83 2.10 -10.75
N LEU A 128 5.09 1.19 -11.69
CA LEU A 128 5.98 0.05 -11.43
C LEU A 128 7.45 0.46 -11.59
N GLY A 129 8.29 -0.16 -10.76
CA GLY A 129 9.74 0.06 -10.73
C GLY A 129 10.44 -0.39 -12.01
N LYS A 130 11.73 -0.04 -12.14
CA LYS A 130 12.55 -0.27 -13.35
C LYS A 130 12.60 -1.73 -13.81
N SER A 131 12.46 -2.67 -12.89
CA SER A 131 12.44 -4.11 -13.16
C SER A 131 11.22 -4.57 -13.98
N PHE A 132 10.16 -3.76 -14.03
CA PHE A 132 8.98 -3.97 -14.88
C PHE A 132 9.01 -3.16 -16.16
N ARG A 133 10.09 -2.39 -16.40
CA ARG A 133 10.30 -1.60 -17.61
C ARG A 133 11.40 -2.25 -18.45
N PRO A 134 11.19 -2.46 -19.77
CA PRO A 134 12.28 -2.77 -20.67
C PRO A 134 13.42 -1.73 -20.51
N ARG A 135 14.69 -2.16 -20.61
CA ARG A 135 15.83 -1.23 -20.46
C ARG A 135 15.68 -0.03 -21.40
N GLY A 136 15.70 1.18 -20.84
CA GLY A 136 15.65 2.44 -21.59
C GLY A 136 14.24 3.02 -21.76
N ASP A 137 13.20 2.33 -21.29
CA ASP A 137 11.83 2.83 -21.37
C ASP A 137 11.50 3.75 -20.18
N THR A 138 11.25 5.03 -20.49
CA THR A 138 10.83 6.04 -19.52
C THR A 138 9.32 6.12 -19.38
N ASP A 139 8.57 5.57 -20.33
CA ASP A 139 7.14 5.71 -20.38
C ASP A 139 6.50 4.80 -19.32
N MET A 140 5.50 5.32 -18.62
CA MET A 140 4.64 4.50 -17.78
C MET A 140 3.75 3.65 -18.68
N SER A 141 4.27 2.52 -19.15
CA SER A 141 3.51 1.53 -19.94
C SER A 141 2.77 0.51 -19.05
N THR A 142 3.07 0.51 -17.75
CA THR A 142 2.50 -0.41 -16.76
C THR A 142 2.26 0.30 -15.44
N MET A 143 1.27 -0.17 -14.69
CA MET A 143 0.98 0.32 -13.34
C MET A 143 0.72 -0.84 -12.38
N GLY A 144 1.01 -0.60 -11.10
CA GLY A 144 0.62 -1.47 -10.02
C GLY A 144 -0.72 -1.04 -9.47
N VAL A 145 -1.60 -2.01 -9.25
CA VAL A 145 -2.85 -1.83 -8.53
C VAL A 145 -2.79 -2.70 -7.28
N ASN A 146 -2.86 -2.07 -6.10
CA ASN A 146 -3.12 -2.75 -4.85
C ASN A 146 -4.59 -2.56 -4.50
N TYR A 147 -5.26 -3.58 -3.94
CA TYR A 147 -6.64 -3.43 -3.49
C TYR A 147 -6.84 -3.85 -2.03
N CYS A 148 -7.71 -3.12 -1.33
CA CYS A 148 -8.24 -3.50 -0.04
C CYS A 148 -9.77 -3.48 -0.10
N LEU A 149 -10.39 -4.62 0.13
CA LEU A 149 -11.85 -4.74 0.08
C LEU A 149 -12.47 -4.11 1.31
N ILE A 150 -13.43 -3.20 1.12
CA ILE A 150 -14.23 -2.67 2.23
C ILE A 150 -15.31 -3.70 2.54
N ARG A 151 -15.22 -4.32 3.73
CA ARG A 151 -16.20 -5.30 4.20
C ARG A 151 -17.48 -4.58 4.62
N ALA A 152 -18.40 -4.42 3.67
CA ALA A 152 -19.68 -3.75 3.85
C ALA A 152 -20.82 -4.60 3.27
N ASP A 153 -22.00 -4.51 3.88
CA ASP A 153 -23.24 -4.94 3.23
C ASP A 153 -23.63 -3.95 2.11
N VAL A 154 -24.65 -4.29 1.33
CA VAL A 154 -25.06 -3.48 0.17
C VAL A 154 -25.43 -2.05 0.56
N PRO A 155 -26.29 -1.79 1.58
CA PRO A 155 -26.62 -0.43 1.99
C PRO A 155 -25.39 0.37 2.42
N ARG A 156 -24.45 -0.25 3.15
CA ARG A 156 -23.22 0.43 3.56
C ARG A 156 -22.30 0.71 2.37
N ALA A 157 -22.18 -0.21 1.41
CA ALA A 157 -21.38 -0.01 0.20
C ALA A 157 -21.91 1.17 -0.63
N GLU A 158 -23.23 1.24 -0.82
CA GLU A 158 -23.91 2.37 -1.49
C GLU A 158 -23.70 3.67 -0.72
N ALA A 159 -23.84 3.67 0.60
CA ALA A 159 -23.61 4.86 1.41
C ALA A 159 -22.17 5.38 1.25
N VAL A 160 -21.18 4.49 1.36
CA VAL A 160 -19.76 4.83 1.20
C VAL A 160 -19.47 5.38 -0.20
N TRP A 161 -20.04 4.77 -1.24
CA TRP A 161 -19.89 5.26 -2.61
C TRP A 161 -20.44 6.69 -2.78
N ASN A 162 -21.51 7.03 -2.07
CA ASN A 162 -22.19 8.32 -2.15
C ASN A 162 -21.74 9.35 -1.10
N PHE A 163 -20.71 9.05 -0.29
CA PHE A 163 -20.11 10.03 0.62
C PHE A 163 -19.67 11.28 -0.13
N THR A 164 -19.77 12.44 0.51
CA THR A 164 -19.07 13.65 0.06
C THR A 164 -17.56 13.42 0.07
N ASP A 165 -16.78 14.26 -0.62
CA ASP A 165 -15.32 14.11 -0.64
C ASP A 165 -14.70 14.24 0.76
N ALA A 166 -15.28 15.09 1.62
CA ALA A 166 -14.85 15.22 3.01
C ALA A 166 -15.14 13.96 3.84
N GLU A 167 -16.34 13.39 3.70
CA GLU A 167 -16.70 12.13 4.36
C GLU A 167 -15.84 10.96 3.86
N LEU A 168 -15.54 10.93 2.56
CA LEU A 168 -14.70 9.90 1.97
C LEU A 168 -13.25 10.00 2.45
N ALA A 169 -12.69 11.22 2.54
CA ALA A 169 -11.36 11.45 3.07
C ALA A 169 -11.26 11.06 4.56
N GLU A 170 -12.28 11.39 5.37
CA GLU A 170 -12.33 10.98 6.78
C GLU A 170 -12.49 9.47 6.93
N PHE A 171 -13.34 8.85 6.10
CA PHE A 171 -13.51 7.41 6.08
C PHE A 171 -12.20 6.70 5.74
N TRP A 172 -11.44 7.19 4.77
CA TRP A 172 -10.10 6.67 4.44
C TRP A 172 -9.14 6.76 5.63
N LYS A 173 -8.99 7.95 6.24
CA LYS A 173 -8.06 8.19 7.35
C LYS A 173 -8.34 7.35 8.58
N THR A 174 -9.61 7.00 8.81
CA THR A 174 -10.06 6.26 10.00
C THR A 174 -10.27 4.77 9.75
N ASN A 175 -10.12 4.29 8.50
CA ASN A 175 -10.32 2.90 8.15
C ASN A 175 -9.20 2.00 8.71
N LYS A 176 -9.48 1.29 9.79
CA LYS A 176 -8.50 0.41 10.46
C LYS A 176 -8.12 -0.84 9.67
N ASP A 177 -8.93 -1.21 8.69
CA ASP A 177 -8.71 -2.43 7.88
C ASP A 177 -7.84 -2.17 6.65
N CYS A 178 -7.79 -0.93 6.17
CA CYS A 178 -7.10 -0.58 4.93
C CYS A 178 -6.12 0.58 5.04
N HIS A 179 -6.21 1.48 6.02
CA HIS A 179 -5.30 2.62 6.07
C HIS A 179 -3.91 2.17 6.52
N PRO A 180 -2.83 2.44 5.75
CA PRO A 180 -1.50 1.91 6.04
C PRO A 180 -0.95 2.37 7.39
N GLY A 181 -1.34 3.55 7.88
CA GLY A 181 -0.95 4.03 9.21
C GLY A 181 -1.71 3.38 10.38
N LEU A 182 -2.74 2.58 10.11
CA LEU A 182 -3.59 1.94 11.13
C LEU A 182 -3.56 0.40 11.08
N THR A 183 -3.27 -0.17 9.91
CA THR A 183 -3.15 -1.62 9.70
C THR A 183 -1.83 -2.16 10.27
N ARG A 184 -1.86 -3.38 10.80
CA ARG A 184 -0.66 -4.11 11.22
C ARG A 184 0.26 -4.40 10.02
N LYS A 185 1.56 -4.23 10.18
CA LYS A 185 2.58 -4.65 9.20
C LYS A 185 3.15 -6.02 9.53
N THR A 186 3.45 -6.80 8.50
CA THR A 186 4.17 -8.09 8.63
C THR A 186 5.30 -8.14 7.63
N VAL A 187 6.23 -9.11 7.75
CA VAL A 187 7.29 -9.32 6.74
C VAL A 187 6.71 -9.55 5.35
N ALA A 188 5.52 -10.15 5.28
CA ALA A 188 4.86 -10.37 4.02
C ALA A 188 4.14 -9.09 3.55
N ASP A 189 3.59 -8.29 4.45
CA ASP A 189 2.71 -7.13 4.21
C ASP A 189 3.28 -5.89 4.88
N ASP A 190 4.49 -5.50 4.51
CA ASP A 190 5.27 -4.48 5.19
C ASP A 190 4.87 -3.05 4.83
N TYR A 191 4.42 -2.82 3.59
CA TYR A 191 4.09 -1.48 3.11
C TYR A 191 2.64 -1.08 3.39
N TRP A 192 1.68 -1.73 2.75
CA TRP A 192 0.25 -1.39 2.90
C TRP A 192 -0.36 -1.95 4.18
N GLY A 193 0.27 -2.97 4.78
CA GLY A 193 -0.24 -3.69 5.93
C GLY A 193 -1.20 -4.81 5.55
N GLU A 194 -1.63 -5.57 6.56
CA GLU A 194 -2.61 -6.63 6.41
C GLU A 194 -3.91 -6.11 5.76
N GLY A 195 -4.63 -6.99 5.04
CA GLY A 195 -5.91 -6.67 4.41
C GLY A 195 -5.80 -6.19 2.95
N TRP A 196 -4.62 -5.69 2.56
CA TRP A 196 -4.31 -5.44 1.17
C TRP A 196 -3.95 -6.73 0.46
N SER A 197 -4.62 -6.98 -0.65
CA SER A 197 -4.28 -8.04 -1.57
C SER A 197 -3.37 -7.50 -2.68
N GLN A 198 -2.75 -8.44 -3.40
CA GLN A 198 -1.90 -8.20 -4.58
C GLN A 198 -0.58 -7.49 -4.28
N LYS A 199 0.32 -8.21 -3.59
CA LYS A 199 1.75 -7.88 -3.60
C LYS A 199 2.24 -8.04 -5.03
N CYS A 200 2.25 -6.96 -5.81
CA CYS A 200 3.26 -6.86 -6.86
C CYS A 200 4.58 -7.22 -6.20
N TYR A 201 5.21 -8.32 -6.58
CA TYR A 201 6.57 -8.55 -6.14
C TYR A 201 7.37 -7.32 -6.54
N TYR A 202 7.89 -6.60 -5.56
CA TYR A 202 8.90 -5.59 -5.81
C TYR A 202 10.07 -6.37 -6.39
N ALA A 203 10.25 -6.31 -7.70
CA ALA A 203 11.49 -6.79 -8.28
C ALA A 203 12.54 -5.76 -7.85
N ARG A 204 13.15 -6.00 -6.69
CA ARG A 204 14.44 -5.46 -6.30
C ARG A 204 15.50 -5.92 -7.30
#